data_AF-A0A8J2KDP9-F1
#
_entry.id   AF-A0A8J2KDP9-F1
#
_cell.length_a   1.000
_cell.length_b   1.000
_cell.length_c   1.000
_cell.angle_alpha   90.00
_cell.angle_beta   90.00
_cell.angle_gamma   90.00
#
_symmetry.space_group_name_H-M   'P 1'
#
loop_
_entity.id
_entity.type
_entity.pdbx_description
1 polymer ?
#
loop_
_entity_poly.entity_id
_entity_poly.type
_entity_poly.pdbx_seq_one_letter_code
_entity_poly.pdbx_strand_id
1 'polypeptide(L)'
;LVTFINVPFVGMVKMTTTLTDSEFILEELDSQLTEKGETLFRTDSIQNVLFDGFSVRNYIDILEDPLVEMVVGKVEIPKSFHGGKFAIYKGKNGSDDGLYEVNTGRESYKNFGNIHKWNNSTKLRWWKGDCNNITGTDGTIFSPFLLRHHVLKCFSPELCRTLTMTHESDILFKEIPGFRFSPESHSFLGPHQYEPNRCFCTEKNDSTPCYRNGLMLLSNCKEGAPVSLSSPHFYNADSAIIDAIDGIHPVKEKHKTYLDIEPVKDHYIHICLGNLDMRL
;
A
#
# COMPACT_ATOMS: atom_id res chain seq x y z
N LEU A 1 11.88 15.61 -15.70
CA LEU A 1 10.51 15.15 -16.02
C LEU A 1 10.51 13.64 -16.00
N VAL A 2 9.38 13.01 -15.68
CA VAL A 2 9.19 11.55 -15.70
C VAL A 2 7.88 11.23 -16.41
N THR A 3 7.86 10.14 -17.17
CA THR A 3 6.65 9.61 -17.81
C THR A 3 6.16 8.40 -17.01
N PHE A 4 4.87 8.39 -16.68
CA PHE A 4 4.26 7.40 -15.79
C PHE A 4 2.81 7.13 -16.18
N ILE A 5 2.25 6.04 -15.65
CA ILE A 5 0.83 5.69 -15.82
C ILE A 5 -0.03 6.76 -15.13
N ASN A 6 -1.00 7.30 -15.85
CA ASN A 6 -1.91 8.32 -15.36
C ASN A 6 -2.92 7.70 -14.38
N VAL A 7 -2.61 7.81 -13.07
CA VAL A 7 -3.38 7.14 -12.01
C VAL A 7 -4.87 7.52 -12.01
N PRO A 8 -5.26 8.81 -12.12
CA PRO A 8 -6.66 9.19 -12.30
C PRO A 8 -7.34 8.54 -13.51
N PHE A 9 -6.65 8.42 -14.65
CA PHE A 9 -7.18 7.78 -15.86
C PHE A 9 -7.53 6.32 -15.59
N VAL A 10 -6.58 5.52 -15.09
CA VAL A 10 -6.79 4.10 -14.80
C VAL A 10 -7.82 3.91 -13.69
N GLY A 11 -7.82 4.78 -12.68
CA GLY A 11 -8.84 4.80 -11.62
C GLY A 11 -10.25 4.99 -12.15
N MET A 12 -10.46 5.93 -13.08
CA MET A 12 -11.74 6.16 -13.73
C MET A 12 -12.21 4.96 -14.54
N VAL A 13 -11.33 4.34 -15.33
CA VAL A 13 -11.65 3.13 -16.09
C VAL A 13 -12.02 1.97 -15.15
N LYS A 14 -11.28 1.76 -14.06
CA LYS A 14 -11.61 0.72 -13.06
C LYS A 14 -12.93 1.01 -12.35
N MET A 15 -13.21 2.27 -12.05
CA MET A 15 -14.47 2.66 -11.42
C MET A 15 -15.65 2.37 -12.35
N THR A 16 -15.57 2.78 -13.62
CA THR A 16 -16.62 2.55 -14.62
C THR A 16 -16.86 1.07 -14.88
N THR A 17 -15.80 0.26 -15.04
CA THR A 17 -15.91 -1.20 -15.18
C THR A 17 -16.46 -1.90 -13.93
N THR A 18 -16.46 -1.24 -12.77
CA THR A 18 -17.11 -1.75 -11.56
C THR A 18 -18.61 -1.38 -11.53
N LEU A 19 -19.00 -0.29 -12.18
CA LEU A 19 -20.38 0.20 -12.24
C LEU A 19 -21.18 -0.42 -13.40
N THR A 20 -20.52 -0.76 -14.51
CA THR A 20 -21.17 -1.28 -15.72
C THR A 20 -20.23 -2.16 -16.55
N ASP A 21 -20.80 -3.17 -17.20
CA ASP A 21 -20.12 -4.02 -18.20
C ASP A 21 -20.43 -3.56 -19.65
N SER A 22 -21.06 -2.40 -19.82
CA SER A 22 -21.44 -1.89 -21.15
C SER A 22 -20.22 -1.35 -21.89
N GLU A 23 -19.84 -2.02 -22.98
CA GLU A 23 -18.77 -1.60 -23.88
C GLU A 23 -18.99 -0.19 -24.43
N PHE A 24 -20.24 0.14 -24.79
CA PHE A 24 -20.62 1.48 -25.24
C PHE A 24 -20.29 2.58 -24.22
N ILE A 25 -20.54 2.34 -22.92
CA ILE A 25 -20.24 3.33 -21.87
C ILE A 25 -18.72 3.48 -21.69
N LEU A 26 -17.95 2.39 -21.86
CA LEU A 26 -16.50 2.43 -21.78
C LEU A 26 -15.88 3.17 -22.96
N GLU A 27 -16.40 2.96 -24.17
CA GLU A 27 -16.01 3.72 -25.37
C GLU A 27 -16.32 5.21 -25.24
N GLU A 28 -17.51 5.54 -24.72
CA GLU A 28 -17.91 6.93 -24.48
C GLU A 28 -17.01 7.62 -23.45
N LEU A 29 -16.65 6.92 -22.36
CA LEU A 29 -15.69 7.43 -21.38
C LEU A 29 -14.31 7.70 -22.02
N ASP A 30 -13.81 6.76 -22.82
CA ASP A 30 -12.51 6.92 -23.49
C ASP A 30 -12.53 8.11 -24.46
N SER A 31 -13.64 8.29 -25.19
CA SER A 31 -13.87 9.45 -26.05
C SER A 31 -13.81 10.76 -25.26
N GLN A 32 -14.58 10.87 -24.16
CA GLN A 32 -14.60 12.09 -23.33
C GLN A 32 -13.25 12.41 -22.70
N LEU A 33 -12.52 11.39 -22.23
CA LEU A 33 -11.18 11.56 -21.68
C LEU A 33 -10.22 12.09 -22.77
N THR A 34 -10.27 11.47 -23.96
CA THR A 34 -9.41 11.85 -25.09
C THR A 34 -9.72 13.27 -25.59
N GLU A 35 -11.00 13.65 -25.71
CA GLU A 35 -11.44 15.00 -26.10
C GLU A 35 -10.96 16.07 -25.09
N LYS A 36 -10.94 15.73 -23.80
CA LYS A 36 -10.40 16.59 -22.73
C LYS A 36 -8.86 16.57 -22.66
N GLY A 37 -8.20 15.81 -23.52
CA GLY A 37 -6.74 15.69 -23.61
C GLY A 37 -6.11 14.80 -22.54
N GLU A 38 -6.89 13.98 -21.85
CA GLU A 38 -6.38 12.98 -20.91
C GLU A 38 -5.94 11.72 -21.64
N THR A 39 -4.80 11.16 -21.25
CA THR A 39 -4.22 9.95 -21.86
C THR A 39 -3.72 8.99 -20.80
N LEU A 40 -3.53 7.72 -21.17
CA LEU A 40 -3.05 6.67 -20.27
C LEU A 40 -1.67 6.97 -19.67
N PHE A 41 -0.80 7.66 -20.40
CA PHE A 41 0.53 8.02 -19.94
C PHE A 41 0.67 9.54 -19.82
N ARG A 42 1.18 9.99 -18.67
CA ARG A 42 1.42 11.40 -18.40
C ARG A 42 2.90 11.65 -18.21
N THR A 43 3.37 12.81 -18.65
CA THR A 43 4.72 13.30 -18.34
C THR A 43 4.62 14.54 -17.46
N ASP A 44 5.30 14.52 -16.31
CA ASP A 44 5.30 15.66 -15.38
C ASP A 44 6.61 15.77 -14.59
N SER A 45 6.74 16.79 -13.75
CA SER A 45 7.87 16.92 -12.81
C SER A 45 7.70 15.99 -11.61
N ILE A 46 8.80 15.48 -11.05
CA ILE A 46 8.76 14.61 -9.86
C ILE A 46 8.03 15.32 -8.70
N GLN A 47 8.24 16.63 -8.55
CA GLN A 47 7.58 17.44 -7.53
C GLN A 47 6.05 17.41 -7.69
N ASN A 48 5.53 17.54 -8.91
CA ASN A 48 4.09 17.48 -9.17
C ASN A 48 3.52 16.07 -8.97
N VAL A 49 4.24 15.02 -9.43
CA VAL A 49 3.80 13.62 -9.28
C VAL A 49 3.67 13.24 -7.81
N LEU A 50 4.64 13.64 -6.98
CA LEU A 50 4.70 13.23 -5.59
C LEU A 50 3.90 14.16 -4.67
N PHE A 51 4.00 15.49 -4.82
CA PHE A 51 3.57 16.43 -3.79
C PHE A 51 2.60 17.51 -4.29
N ASP A 52 3.05 18.37 -5.21
CA ASP A 52 2.31 19.60 -5.59
C ASP A 52 1.02 19.29 -6.36
N GLY A 53 1.01 18.13 -7.01
CA GLY A 53 -0.11 17.59 -7.76
C GLY A 53 -0.36 18.24 -9.11
N PHE A 54 -0.96 17.46 -10.00
CA PHE A 54 -1.48 17.92 -11.28
C PHE A 54 -3.00 18.01 -11.25
N SER A 55 -3.57 18.84 -12.13
CA SER A 55 -5.02 19.05 -12.20
C SER A 55 -5.74 17.74 -12.51
N VAL A 56 -6.85 17.51 -11.80
CA VAL A 56 -7.82 16.44 -12.10
C VAL A 56 -9.20 17.01 -12.44
N ARG A 57 -9.27 18.29 -12.83
CA ARG A 57 -10.55 18.95 -13.12
C ARG A 57 -11.32 18.25 -14.23
N ASN A 58 -10.64 17.79 -15.28
CA ASN A 58 -11.26 17.04 -16.38
C ASN A 58 -12.00 15.79 -15.89
N TYR A 59 -11.42 15.04 -14.96
CA TYR A 59 -12.06 13.86 -14.37
C TYR A 59 -13.24 14.24 -13.48
N ILE A 60 -13.10 15.29 -12.67
CA ILE A 60 -14.18 15.82 -11.83
C ILE A 60 -15.35 16.27 -12.71
N ASP A 61 -15.10 16.99 -13.80
CA ASP A 61 -16.14 17.44 -14.73
C ASP A 61 -16.93 16.26 -15.32
N ILE A 62 -16.26 15.15 -15.65
CA ILE A 62 -16.94 13.93 -16.13
C ILE A 62 -17.81 13.32 -15.01
N LEU A 63 -17.27 13.21 -13.79
CA LEU A 63 -18.01 12.65 -12.65
C LEU A 63 -19.20 13.51 -12.22
N GLU A 64 -19.12 14.83 -12.43
CA GLU A 64 -20.18 15.79 -12.14
C GLU A 64 -21.20 15.94 -13.28
N ASP A 65 -20.99 15.26 -14.43
CA ASP A 65 -21.90 15.35 -15.57
C ASP A 65 -23.29 14.75 -15.23
N PRO A 66 -24.39 15.50 -15.37
CA PRO A 66 -25.74 14.99 -15.12
C PRO A 66 -26.11 13.75 -15.95
N LEU A 67 -25.52 13.59 -17.15
CA LEU A 67 -25.71 12.40 -17.98
C LEU A 67 -25.05 11.17 -17.36
N VAL A 68 -23.87 11.34 -16.75
CA VAL A 68 -23.19 10.25 -16.03
C VAL A 68 -24.03 9.84 -14.82
N GLU A 69 -24.54 10.79 -14.03
CA GLU A 69 -25.44 10.47 -12.91
C GLU A 69 -26.72 9.73 -13.37
N MET A 70 -27.27 10.10 -14.53
CA MET A 70 -28.44 9.42 -15.08
C MET A 70 -28.15 7.99 -15.54
N VAL A 71 -26.96 7.71 -16.08
CA VAL A 71 -26.61 6.41 -16.67
C VAL A 71 -26.08 5.42 -15.61
N VAL A 72 -25.16 5.86 -14.74
CA VAL A 72 -24.51 4.98 -13.76
C VAL A 72 -24.91 5.28 -12.31
N GLY A 73 -25.81 6.24 -12.10
CA GLY A 73 -26.21 6.70 -10.77
C GLY A 73 -25.22 7.71 -10.19
N LYS A 74 -25.55 8.22 -9.00
CA LYS A 74 -24.70 9.19 -8.30
C LYS A 74 -23.37 8.56 -7.91
N VAL A 75 -22.28 9.14 -8.43
CA VAL A 75 -20.91 8.74 -8.11
C VAL A 75 -20.32 9.69 -7.06
N GLU A 76 -19.69 9.14 -6.02
CA GLU A 76 -18.93 9.96 -5.06
C GLU A 76 -17.56 10.31 -5.64
N ILE A 77 -17.19 11.59 -5.60
CA ILE A 77 -15.87 12.05 -6.02
C ILE A 77 -14.82 11.49 -5.03
N PRO A 78 -13.76 10.82 -5.52
CA PRO A 78 -12.70 10.31 -4.64
C PRO A 78 -12.05 11.44 -3.84
N LYS A 79 -11.74 11.19 -2.56
CA LYS A 79 -11.11 12.20 -1.70
C LYS A 79 -9.75 12.63 -2.21
N SER A 80 -9.05 11.74 -2.91
CA SER A 80 -7.80 12.04 -3.61
C SER A 80 -7.94 13.21 -4.60
N PHE A 81 -9.13 13.42 -5.18
CA PHE A 81 -9.41 14.52 -6.12
C PHE A 81 -9.84 15.82 -5.44
N HIS A 82 -10.18 15.82 -4.14
CA HIS A 82 -10.65 17.01 -3.43
C HIS A 82 -9.65 18.17 -3.52
N GLY A 83 -10.09 19.38 -3.87
CA GLY A 83 -9.18 20.51 -4.15
C GLY A 83 -8.59 20.50 -5.56
N GLY A 84 -9.10 19.65 -6.47
CA GLY A 84 -8.89 19.74 -7.91
C GLY A 84 -7.52 19.26 -8.41
N LYS A 85 -6.71 18.67 -7.54
CA LYS A 85 -5.39 18.12 -7.90
C LYS A 85 -5.19 16.69 -7.43
N PHE A 86 -4.30 15.95 -8.06
CA PHE A 86 -3.87 14.63 -7.61
C PHE A 86 -2.34 14.56 -7.51
N ALA A 87 -1.84 13.95 -6.44
CA ALA A 87 -0.43 13.58 -6.24
C ALA A 87 -0.37 12.34 -5.33
N ILE A 88 0.69 11.54 -5.42
CA ILE A 88 0.81 10.29 -4.64
C ILE A 88 0.85 10.57 -3.13
N TYR A 89 1.57 11.60 -2.70
CA TYR A 89 1.71 12.03 -1.31
C TYR A 89 1.04 13.39 -1.05
N LYS A 90 -0.03 13.68 -1.80
CA LYS A 90 -0.78 14.93 -1.65
C LYS A 90 -1.22 15.15 -0.20
N GLY A 91 -0.88 16.32 0.34
CA GLY A 91 -1.29 16.71 1.70
C GLY A 91 -0.55 15.98 2.83
N LYS A 92 0.51 15.20 2.54
CA LYS A 92 1.32 14.51 3.56
C LYS A 92 2.35 15.41 4.24
N ASN A 93 2.74 16.50 3.60
CA ASN A 93 3.75 17.40 4.17
C ASN A 93 3.19 18.15 5.39
N GLY A 94 3.79 17.90 6.56
CA GLY A 94 3.35 18.50 7.82
C GLY A 94 2.04 17.94 8.38
N SER A 95 1.54 16.80 7.85
CA SER A 95 0.38 16.10 8.40
C SER A 95 0.79 14.91 9.26
N ASP A 96 -0.11 14.45 10.11
CA ASP A 96 -0.02 13.12 10.74
C ASP A 96 -0.72 12.05 9.89
N ASP A 97 -0.52 10.78 10.26
CA ASP A 97 -1.15 9.59 9.68
C ASP A 97 -2.26 9.01 10.59
N GLY A 98 -2.78 9.83 11.50
CA GLY A 98 -3.86 9.49 12.42
C GLY A 98 -3.44 9.48 13.90
N LEU A 99 -4.44 9.33 14.76
CA LEU A 99 -4.24 9.28 16.21
C LEU A 99 -3.89 7.85 16.66
N TYR A 100 -2.74 7.69 17.30
CA TYR A 100 -2.32 6.44 17.91
C TYR A 100 -2.50 6.48 19.43
N GLU A 101 -3.21 5.49 19.96
CA GLU A 101 -3.24 5.19 21.39
C GLU A 101 -2.29 4.01 21.63
N VAL A 102 -1.16 4.25 22.30
CA VAL A 102 -0.07 3.27 22.45
C VAL A 102 0.15 2.90 23.91
N ASN A 103 0.55 1.65 24.13
CA ASN A 103 0.87 1.14 25.45
C ASN A 103 2.22 1.67 25.93
N THR A 104 2.24 2.31 27.09
CA THR A 104 3.43 2.92 27.69
C THR A 104 4.41 1.91 28.30
N GLY A 105 4.05 0.62 28.36
CA GLY A 105 4.85 -0.42 28.99
C GLY A 105 4.85 -0.41 30.52
N ARG A 106 4.10 0.50 31.18
CA ARG A 106 4.06 0.62 32.65
C ARG A 106 3.61 -0.66 33.35
N GLU A 107 2.59 -1.33 32.80
CA GLU A 107 2.07 -2.59 33.38
C GLU A 107 2.95 -3.78 33.01
N SER A 108 3.53 -3.77 31.80
CA SER A 108 4.42 -4.80 31.30
C SER A 108 5.27 -4.24 30.17
N TYR A 109 6.59 -4.35 30.30
CA TYR A 109 7.53 -3.93 29.25
C TYR A 109 7.27 -4.63 27.91
N LYS A 110 6.69 -5.84 27.92
CA LYS A 110 6.36 -6.61 26.72
C LYS A 110 5.31 -5.93 25.85
N ASN A 111 4.51 -5.03 26.43
CA ASN A 111 3.49 -4.27 25.74
C ASN A 111 4.00 -2.90 25.28
N PHE A 112 5.23 -2.52 25.60
CA PHE A 112 5.76 -1.20 25.25
C PHE A 112 5.67 -0.94 23.74
N GLY A 113 5.11 0.21 23.37
CA GLY A 113 4.94 0.64 21.98
C GLY A 113 3.80 -0.06 21.23
N ASN A 114 3.16 -1.10 21.80
CA ASN A 114 2.05 -1.76 21.12
C ASN A 114 0.86 -0.82 20.98
N ILE A 115 0.32 -0.75 19.77
CA ILE A 115 -0.85 0.05 19.44
C ILE A 115 -2.08 -0.60 20.07
N HIS A 116 -2.79 0.17 20.90
CA HIS A 116 -4.09 -0.20 21.43
C HIS A 116 -5.20 0.22 20.47
N LYS A 117 -5.14 1.45 19.93
CA LYS A 117 -6.08 1.95 18.92
C LYS A 117 -5.36 2.81 17.89
N TRP A 118 -5.88 2.80 16.67
CA TRP A 118 -5.57 3.79 15.64
C TRP A 118 -6.89 4.42 15.18
N ASN A 119 -6.97 5.76 15.19
CA ASN A 119 -8.17 6.53 14.87
C ASN A 119 -9.42 6.02 15.62
N ASN A 120 -9.29 5.85 16.94
CA ASN A 120 -10.33 5.34 17.85
C ASN A 120 -10.86 3.93 17.54
N SER A 121 -10.16 3.16 16.69
CA SER A 121 -10.53 1.78 16.37
C SER A 121 -9.44 0.79 16.75
N THR A 122 -9.84 -0.39 17.21
CA THR A 122 -8.97 -1.55 17.44
C THR A 122 -8.86 -2.45 16.20
N LYS A 123 -9.69 -2.20 15.18
CA LYS A 123 -9.75 -2.98 13.94
C LYS A 123 -9.86 -2.07 12.72
N LEU A 124 -9.23 -2.50 11.64
CA LEU A 124 -9.40 -1.92 10.32
C LEU A 124 -10.79 -2.27 9.76
N ARG A 125 -11.20 -1.52 8.75
CA ARG A 125 -12.49 -1.66 8.07
C ARG A 125 -12.39 -2.14 6.63
N TRP A 126 -11.17 -2.30 6.12
CA TRP A 126 -10.90 -2.55 4.70
C TRP A 126 -10.86 -4.04 4.35
N TRP A 127 -10.60 -4.91 5.33
CA TRP A 127 -10.43 -6.34 5.12
C TRP A 127 -11.55 -7.14 5.80
N LYS A 128 -11.40 -8.47 5.83
CA LYS A 128 -12.33 -9.37 6.52
C LYS A 128 -11.61 -10.13 7.64
N GLY A 129 -12.36 -10.65 8.61
CA GLY A 129 -11.82 -11.53 9.66
C GLY A 129 -10.60 -10.94 10.37
N ASP A 130 -9.57 -11.77 10.56
CA ASP A 130 -8.36 -11.40 11.31
C ASP A 130 -7.43 -10.44 10.57
N CYS A 131 -7.57 -10.29 9.25
CA CYS A 131 -6.82 -9.31 8.47
C CYS A 131 -7.10 -7.86 8.91
N ASN A 132 -8.22 -7.61 9.61
CA ASN A 132 -8.53 -6.31 10.18
C ASN A 132 -7.81 -6.01 11.50
N ASN A 133 -7.12 -6.97 12.12
CA ASN A 133 -6.54 -6.74 13.44
C ASN A 133 -5.35 -5.78 13.35
N ILE A 134 -5.38 -4.74 14.18
CA ILE A 134 -4.26 -3.83 14.41
C ILE A 134 -3.44 -4.45 15.55
N THR A 135 -2.22 -4.89 15.27
CA THR A 135 -1.40 -5.60 16.26
C THR A 135 0.06 -5.20 16.16
N GLY A 136 0.76 -5.21 17.30
CA GLY A 136 2.15 -4.79 17.38
C GLY A 136 2.29 -3.28 17.47
N THR A 137 3.44 -2.77 17.03
CA THR A 137 3.80 -1.35 17.10
C THR A 137 3.63 -0.69 15.74
N ASP A 138 4.00 0.59 15.62
CA ASP A 138 4.08 1.30 14.33
C ASP A 138 5.37 0.98 13.55
N GLY A 139 6.23 0.09 14.08
CA GLY A 139 7.52 -0.26 13.49
C GLY A 139 8.61 0.81 13.69
N THR A 140 8.41 1.79 14.58
CA THR A 140 9.43 2.77 14.97
C THR A 140 10.05 2.49 16.34
N ILE A 141 9.41 1.61 17.13
CA ILE A 141 9.84 1.07 18.43
C ILE A 141 9.27 -0.35 18.60
N PHE A 142 9.90 -1.17 19.42
CA PHE A 142 9.42 -2.47 19.91
C PHE A 142 9.68 -2.63 21.42
N SER A 143 9.31 -3.77 21.98
CA SER A 143 9.61 -4.05 23.39
C SER A 143 11.09 -4.41 23.59
N PRO A 144 11.72 -3.99 24.71
CA PRO A 144 13.12 -4.34 25.00
C PRO A 144 13.28 -5.83 25.31
N PHE A 145 14.54 -6.28 25.35
CA PHE A 145 14.94 -7.66 25.62
C PHE A 145 14.44 -8.64 24.55
N LEU A 146 14.68 -8.30 23.29
CA LEU A 146 14.33 -9.13 22.15
C LEU A 146 15.12 -10.45 22.17
N LEU A 147 14.45 -11.52 21.76
CA LEU A 147 15.01 -12.86 21.58
C LEU A 147 14.75 -13.31 20.14
N ARG A 148 15.58 -14.20 19.61
CA ARG A 148 15.50 -14.68 18.21
C ARG A 148 14.15 -15.31 17.85
N HIS A 149 13.44 -15.90 18.82
CA HIS A 149 12.14 -16.51 18.60
C HIS A 149 10.96 -15.52 18.71
N HIS A 150 11.23 -14.26 19.07
CA HIS A 150 10.19 -13.24 19.07
C HIS A 150 9.74 -12.94 17.64
N VAL A 151 8.44 -12.69 17.50
CA VAL A 151 7.81 -12.29 16.25
C VAL A 151 7.36 -10.84 16.42
N LEU A 152 7.90 -9.95 15.58
CA LEU A 152 7.58 -8.54 15.64
C LEU A 152 6.43 -8.24 14.70
N LYS A 153 5.51 -7.37 15.11
CA LYS A 153 4.37 -6.96 14.30
C LYS A 153 4.41 -5.45 14.13
N CYS A 154 4.25 -5.00 12.88
CA CYS A 154 4.33 -3.59 12.50
C CYS A 154 3.05 -3.22 11.76
N PHE A 155 2.21 -2.39 12.37
CA PHE A 155 1.07 -1.80 11.69
C PHE A 155 1.52 -0.57 10.92
N SER A 156 1.12 -0.48 9.65
CA SER A 156 1.36 0.71 8.82
C SER A 156 0.05 1.13 8.12
N PRO A 157 -0.44 2.36 8.35
CA PRO A 157 -1.59 2.89 7.62
C PRO A 157 -1.38 2.94 6.11
N GLU A 158 -0.14 3.16 5.64
CA GLU A 158 0.16 3.19 4.21
C GLU A 158 0.05 1.83 3.54
N LEU A 159 0.44 0.77 4.26
CA LEU A 159 0.27 -0.62 3.82
C LEU A 159 -1.14 -1.13 4.08
N CYS A 160 -1.94 -0.34 4.80
CA CYS A 160 -3.28 -0.66 5.21
C CYS A 160 -3.40 -1.96 6.02
N ARG A 161 -2.33 -2.48 6.62
CA ARG A 161 -2.34 -3.74 7.38
C ARG A 161 -1.18 -3.84 8.36
N THR A 162 -1.24 -4.87 9.21
CA THR A 162 -0.09 -5.31 10.01
C THR A 162 0.79 -6.25 9.20
N LEU A 163 2.11 -6.01 9.20
CA LEU A 163 3.14 -6.92 8.72
C LEU A 163 3.78 -7.68 9.89
N THR A 164 4.11 -8.94 9.65
CA THR A 164 4.82 -9.79 10.60
C THR A 164 6.27 -9.93 10.18
N MET A 165 7.18 -9.70 11.11
CA MET A 165 8.62 -9.74 10.91
C MET A 165 9.22 -10.82 11.81
N THR A 166 10.07 -11.67 11.23
CA THR A 166 10.75 -12.76 11.93
C THR A 166 12.26 -12.63 11.84
N HIS A 167 12.97 -13.21 12.80
CA HIS A 167 14.42 -13.20 12.84
C HIS A 167 14.98 -13.89 11.58
N GLU A 168 15.81 -13.17 10.83
CA GLU A 168 16.54 -13.68 9.67
C GLU A 168 17.96 -14.11 10.06
N SER A 169 18.67 -13.28 10.84
CA SER A 169 20.08 -13.51 11.18
C SER A 169 20.57 -12.61 12.32
N ASP A 170 21.68 -13.01 12.94
CA ASP A 170 22.45 -12.13 13.83
C ASP A 170 23.41 -11.29 13.00
N ILE A 171 23.53 -10.01 13.33
CA ILE A 171 24.38 -9.05 12.61
C ILE A 171 25.27 -8.27 13.57
N LEU A 172 26.34 -7.68 13.03
CA LEU A 172 27.18 -6.72 13.73
C LEU A 172 27.22 -5.44 12.90
N PHE A 173 26.51 -4.40 13.36
CA PHE A 173 26.48 -3.11 12.68
C PHE A 173 27.29 -2.11 13.48
N LYS A 174 28.39 -1.63 12.90
CA LYS A 174 29.33 -0.69 13.57
C LYS A 174 29.69 -1.15 14.99
N GLU A 175 30.08 -2.42 15.11
CA GLU A 175 30.48 -3.06 16.39
C GLU A 175 29.34 -3.26 17.41
N ILE A 176 28.10 -2.91 17.06
CA ILE A 176 26.92 -3.14 17.90
C ILE A 176 26.25 -4.45 17.44
N PRO A 177 26.13 -5.46 18.32
CA PRO A 177 25.43 -6.70 17.99
C PRO A 177 23.94 -6.40 17.84
N GLY A 178 23.34 -6.97 16.80
CA GLY A 178 21.93 -6.76 16.49
C GLY A 178 21.26 -8.02 15.94
N PHE A 179 19.94 -8.00 15.95
CA PHE A 179 19.10 -9.00 15.30
C PHE A 179 18.47 -8.38 14.07
N ARG A 180 18.63 -9.05 12.93
CA ARG A 180 17.94 -8.71 11.69
C ARG A 180 16.58 -9.39 11.66
N PHE A 181 15.53 -8.61 11.51
CA PHE A 181 14.17 -9.07 11.26
C PHE A 181 13.74 -8.71 9.85
N SER A 182 13.07 -9.63 9.16
CA SER A 182 12.58 -9.44 7.80
C SER A 182 11.12 -9.86 7.71
N PRO A 183 10.32 -9.33 6.76
CA PRO A 183 8.94 -9.78 6.58
C PRO A 183 8.90 -11.28 6.34
N GLU A 184 7.94 -11.97 6.96
CA GLU A 184 7.75 -13.41 6.69
C GLU A 184 7.50 -13.61 5.19
N SER A 185 8.08 -14.67 4.61
CA SER A 185 7.97 -14.95 3.17
C SER A 185 6.52 -15.03 2.71
N HIS A 186 5.63 -15.54 3.57
CA HIS A 186 4.20 -15.64 3.28
C HIS A 186 3.43 -14.31 3.34
N SER A 187 4.03 -13.21 3.82
CA SER A 187 3.35 -11.91 3.90
C SER A 187 2.89 -11.38 2.54
N PHE A 188 3.60 -11.76 1.47
CA PHE A 188 3.35 -11.35 0.09
C PHE A 188 2.80 -12.48 -0.79
N LEU A 189 2.47 -13.65 -0.23
CA LEU A 189 1.94 -14.77 -1.02
C LEU A 189 0.45 -14.61 -1.26
N GLY A 190 0.00 -15.04 -2.44
CA GLY A 190 -1.42 -15.13 -2.76
C GLY A 190 -2.13 -16.19 -1.91
N PRO A 191 -3.46 -16.14 -1.77
CA PRO A 191 -4.23 -17.08 -0.95
C PRO A 191 -4.07 -18.55 -1.35
N HIS A 192 -3.78 -18.83 -2.63
CA HIS A 192 -3.52 -20.19 -3.10
C HIS A 192 -2.28 -20.83 -2.47
N GLN A 193 -1.27 -20.04 -2.12
CA GLN A 193 -0.07 -20.52 -1.45
C GLN A 193 -0.13 -20.33 0.07
N TYR A 194 -0.84 -19.30 0.54
CA TYR A 194 -1.02 -19.04 1.97
C TYR A 194 -2.46 -18.60 2.25
N GLU A 195 -3.32 -19.58 2.54
CA GLU A 195 -4.77 -19.39 2.77
C GLU A 195 -5.12 -18.30 3.80
N PRO A 196 -4.35 -18.05 4.89
CA PRO A 196 -4.63 -16.94 5.79
C PRO A 196 -4.63 -15.55 5.12
N ASN A 197 -3.96 -15.37 3.97
CA ASN A 197 -4.02 -14.12 3.21
C ASN A 197 -5.33 -13.94 2.43
N ARG A 198 -6.21 -14.95 2.35
CA ARG A 198 -7.51 -14.84 1.66
C ARG A 198 -8.32 -13.64 2.15
N CYS A 199 -8.23 -13.28 3.43
CA CYS A 199 -9.00 -12.15 3.95
C CYS A 199 -8.52 -10.76 3.51
N PHE A 200 -7.35 -10.65 2.86
CA PHE A 200 -6.90 -9.43 2.16
C PHE A 200 -7.49 -9.33 0.74
N CYS A 201 -7.99 -10.44 0.18
CA CYS A 201 -8.62 -10.47 -1.14
C CYS A 201 -10.14 -10.37 -1.01
N THR A 202 -10.69 -9.20 -1.36
CA THR A 202 -12.14 -8.95 -1.31
C THR A 202 -12.86 -9.36 -2.59
N GLU A 203 -12.15 -9.38 -3.72
CA GLU A 203 -12.67 -9.84 -5.01
C GLU A 203 -12.81 -11.38 -5.02
N LYS A 204 -13.96 -11.87 -5.52
CA LYS A 204 -14.26 -13.31 -5.57
C LYS A 204 -13.56 -14.04 -6.72
N ASN A 205 -12.92 -13.31 -7.63
CA ASN A 205 -12.26 -13.90 -8.79
C ASN A 205 -10.79 -14.21 -8.45
N ASP A 206 -10.45 -15.49 -8.50
CA ASP A 206 -9.11 -16.01 -8.24
C ASP A 206 -8.07 -15.60 -9.32
N SER A 207 -8.52 -14.99 -10.42
CA SER A 207 -7.64 -14.48 -11.49
C SER A 207 -7.09 -13.08 -11.22
N THR A 208 -7.47 -12.47 -10.09
CA THR A 208 -7.15 -11.06 -9.79
C THR A 208 -5.72 -10.91 -9.28
N PRO A 209 -5.10 -9.72 -9.37
CA PRO A 209 -3.75 -9.48 -8.86
C PRO A 209 -3.54 -9.89 -7.40
N CYS A 210 -4.61 -9.92 -6.58
CA CYS A 210 -4.54 -10.33 -5.18
C CYS A 210 -4.15 -11.81 -4.99
N TYR A 211 -4.38 -12.66 -5.99
CA TYR A 211 -4.03 -14.08 -5.94
C TYR A 211 -2.63 -14.39 -6.48
N ARG A 212 -1.92 -13.36 -6.98
CA ARG A 212 -0.52 -13.48 -7.41
C ARG A 212 0.42 -13.28 -6.23
N ASN A 213 1.56 -13.96 -6.26
CA ASN A 213 2.58 -13.76 -5.24
C ASN A 213 3.38 -12.48 -5.52
N GLY A 214 3.85 -11.84 -4.45
CA GLY A 214 4.64 -10.61 -4.47
C GLY A 214 3.84 -9.32 -4.54
N LEU A 215 2.50 -9.40 -4.63
CA LEU A 215 1.61 -8.24 -4.72
C LEU A 215 0.69 -8.14 -3.50
N MET A 216 0.45 -6.91 -3.05
CA MET A 216 -0.55 -6.58 -2.05
C MET A 216 -1.53 -5.57 -2.65
N LEU A 217 -2.74 -6.00 -2.96
CA LEU A 217 -3.77 -5.12 -3.50
C LEU A 217 -4.28 -4.15 -2.43
N LEU A 218 -4.28 -2.85 -2.71
CA LEU A 218 -4.69 -1.79 -1.78
C LEU A 218 -6.01 -1.10 -2.13
N SER A 219 -6.72 -1.57 -3.16
CA SER A 219 -7.95 -0.94 -3.64
C SER A 219 -8.96 -0.64 -2.52
N ASN A 220 -9.15 -1.56 -1.58
CA ASN A 220 -10.11 -1.40 -0.48
C ASN A 220 -9.78 -0.23 0.47
N CYS A 221 -8.50 0.14 0.61
CA CYS A 221 -8.08 1.23 1.47
C CYS A 221 -7.71 2.52 0.72
N LYS A 222 -7.53 2.43 -0.61
CA LYS A 222 -7.25 3.55 -1.52
C LYS A 222 -8.47 3.90 -2.39
N GLU A 223 -9.67 3.83 -1.80
CA GLU A 223 -10.92 4.31 -2.41
C GLU A 223 -11.25 3.68 -3.77
N GLY A 224 -10.95 2.38 -3.93
CA GLY A 224 -11.21 1.63 -5.17
C GLY A 224 -10.14 1.82 -6.26
N ALA A 225 -9.13 2.67 -6.04
CA ALA A 225 -8.03 2.84 -6.98
C ALA A 225 -7.30 1.50 -7.18
N PRO A 226 -6.95 1.12 -8.43
CA PRO A 226 -6.34 -0.18 -8.74
C PRO A 226 -4.84 -0.22 -8.38
N VAL A 227 -4.49 0.14 -7.15
CA VAL A 227 -3.10 0.20 -6.66
C VAL A 227 -2.72 -1.13 -6.01
N SER A 228 -1.55 -1.64 -6.36
CA SER A 228 -0.87 -2.74 -5.68
C SER A 228 0.50 -2.32 -5.14
N LEU A 229 0.87 -2.84 -3.98
CA LEU A 229 2.23 -2.72 -3.47
C LEU A 229 3.03 -3.98 -3.79
N SER A 230 4.32 -3.80 -4.02
CA SER A 230 5.28 -4.89 -4.17
C SER A 230 6.62 -4.51 -3.54
N SER A 231 7.51 -5.48 -3.36
CA SER A 231 8.91 -5.15 -3.07
C SER A 231 9.57 -4.52 -4.32
N PRO A 232 10.59 -3.66 -4.18
CA PRO A 232 11.27 -3.04 -5.33
C PRO A 232 11.65 -4.05 -6.42
N HIS A 233 11.44 -3.67 -7.68
CA HIS A 233 11.61 -4.55 -8.85
C HIS A 233 10.93 -5.92 -8.68
N PHE A 234 9.76 -5.98 -8.04
CA PHE A 234 8.99 -7.20 -7.84
C PHE A 234 9.79 -8.34 -7.19
N TYR A 235 10.70 -8.01 -6.27
CA TYR A 235 11.43 -9.03 -5.51
C TYR A 235 10.45 -9.95 -4.77
N ASN A 236 10.62 -11.27 -4.94
CA ASN A 236 9.73 -12.35 -4.48
C ASN A 236 8.32 -12.41 -5.13
N ALA A 237 8.11 -11.74 -6.26
CA ALA A 237 6.88 -11.91 -7.05
C ALA A 237 6.94 -13.09 -8.02
N ASP A 238 5.78 -13.48 -8.54
CA ASP A 238 5.69 -14.47 -9.61
C ASP A 238 6.48 -14.01 -10.85
N SER A 239 7.16 -14.94 -11.53
CA SER A 239 7.99 -14.62 -12.71
C SER A 239 7.18 -13.93 -13.81
N ALA A 240 5.92 -14.30 -13.99
CA ALA A 240 5.02 -13.65 -14.96
C ALA A 240 4.85 -12.14 -14.73
N ILE A 241 5.01 -11.65 -13.49
CA ILE A 241 4.99 -10.20 -13.19
C ILE A 241 6.33 -9.56 -13.53
N ILE A 242 7.43 -10.24 -13.17
CA ILE A 242 8.80 -9.77 -13.44
C ILE A 242 9.05 -9.68 -14.95
N ASP A 243 8.65 -10.71 -15.70
CA ASP A 243 8.87 -10.86 -17.13
C ASP A 243 7.94 -9.96 -17.98
N ALA A 244 6.89 -9.39 -17.38
CA ALA A 244 5.94 -8.52 -18.08
C ALA A 244 6.47 -7.08 -18.28
N ILE A 245 7.55 -6.68 -17.60
CA ILE A 245 8.06 -5.31 -17.61
C ILE A 245 9.56 -5.32 -17.86
N ASP A 246 9.97 -4.70 -18.97
CA ASP A 246 11.38 -4.52 -19.30
C ASP A 246 12.11 -3.64 -18.26
N GLY A 247 13.34 -4.02 -17.92
CA GLY A 247 14.20 -3.29 -16.97
C GLY A 247 13.98 -3.66 -15.50
N ILE A 248 13.13 -4.63 -15.20
CA ILE A 248 12.97 -5.18 -13.85
C ILE A 248 14.07 -6.21 -13.56
N HIS A 249 14.88 -5.94 -12.52
CA HIS A 249 15.98 -6.81 -12.11
C HIS A 249 15.93 -7.01 -10.58
N PRO A 250 15.21 -8.01 -10.08
CA PRO A 250 15.11 -8.27 -8.65
C PRO A 250 16.48 -8.68 -8.07
N VAL A 251 16.98 -7.93 -7.08
CA VAL A 251 18.23 -8.24 -6.38
C VAL A 251 17.96 -8.25 -4.88
N LYS A 252 18.10 -9.41 -4.24
CA LYS A 252 17.77 -9.61 -2.82
C LYS A 252 18.45 -8.58 -1.92
N GLU A 253 19.73 -8.34 -2.12
CA GLU A 253 20.54 -7.45 -1.30
C GLU A 253 20.11 -5.97 -1.41
N LYS A 254 19.45 -5.60 -2.52
CA LYS A 254 18.98 -4.23 -2.77
C LYS A 254 17.50 -4.04 -2.48
N HIS A 255 16.69 -5.09 -2.62
CA HIS A 255 15.23 -4.98 -2.69
C HIS A 255 14.50 -5.70 -1.54
N LYS A 256 15.23 -6.37 -0.65
CA LYS A 256 14.62 -6.91 0.57
C LYS A 256 14.39 -5.81 1.61
N THR A 257 13.31 -5.93 2.36
CA THR A 257 13.04 -5.12 3.55
C THR A 257 13.55 -5.82 4.80
N TYR A 258 14.20 -5.09 5.70
CA TYR A 258 14.67 -5.61 6.98
C TYR A 258 14.84 -4.51 8.05
N LEU A 259 14.79 -4.94 9.31
CA LEU A 259 15.01 -4.13 10.51
C LEU A 259 16.19 -4.72 11.29
N ASP A 260 17.24 -3.94 11.54
CA ASP A 260 18.34 -4.34 12.42
C ASP A 260 18.18 -3.66 13.78
N ILE A 261 17.89 -4.46 14.80
CA ILE A 261 17.49 -3.98 16.12
C ILE A 261 18.50 -4.43 17.17
N GLU A 262 18.90 -3.51 18.05
CA GLU A 262 19.68 -3.84 19.25
C GLU A 262 18.79 -4.54 20.26
N PRO A 263 19.11 -5.78 20.66
CA PRO A 263 18.16 -6.62 21.40
C PRO A 263 17.87 -6.15 22.83
N VAL A 264 18.78 -5.45 23.51
CA VAL A 264 18.62 -5.14 24.94
C VAL A 264 17.75 -3.91 25.17
N LYS A 265 18.03 -2.80 24.47
CA LYS A 265 17.39 -1.49 24.66
C LYS A 265 16.46 -1.09 23.52
N ASP A 266 16.21 -1.98 22.57
CA ASP A 266 15.34 -1.73 21.42
C ASP A 266 15.71 -0.45 20.65
N HIS A 267 17.01 -0.19 20.53
CA HIS A 267 17.46 0.88 19.65
C HIS A 267 17.60 0.32 18.24
N TYR A 268 16.94 0.94 17.27
CA TYR A 268 17.25 0.69 15.87
C TYR A 268 18.69 1.08 15.62
N ILE A 269 19.45 0.11 15.11
CA ILE A 269 20.83 0.37 14.73
C ILE A 269 20.88 0.67 13.22
N HIS A 270 20.02 0.01 12.45
CA HIS A 270 19.89 0.23 11.02
C HIS A 270 18.53 -0.23 10.49
N ILE A 271 17.88 0.57 9.66
CA ILE A 271 16.60 0.23 9.01
C ILE A 271 16.81 0.28 7.51
N CYS A 272 16.42 -0.79 6.81
CA CYS A 272 16.24 -0.76 5.38
C CYS A 272 14.80 -1.15 5.08
N LEU A 273 13.94 -0.14 5.00
CA LEU A 273 12.67 -0.31 4.32
C LEU A 273 13.00 -0.33 2.83
N GLY A 274 13.00 -1.53 2.22
CA GLY A 274 12.91 -1.61 0.78
C GLY A 274 11.61 -0.91 0.43
N ASN A 275 11.68 0.35 0.00
CA ASN A 275 10.51 1.17 -0.23
C ASN A 275 9.53 0.37 -1.09
N LEU A 276 8.38 0.01 -0.50
CA LEU A 276 7.37 -0.74 -1.22
C LEU A 276 6.99 0.07 -2.46
N ASP A 277 7.22 -0.52 -3.63
CA ASP A 277 6.99 0.14 -4.90
C ASP A 277 5.47 0.14 -5.13
N MET A 278 4.88 1.34 -5.13
CA MET A 278 3.45 1.54 -5.31
C MET A 278 3.17 1.59 -6.80
N ARG A 279 2.60 0.51 -7.32
CA ARG A 279 2.36 0.30 -8.75
C ARG A 279 0.87 0.14 -9.02
N LEU A 280 0.45 0.50 -10.23
CA LEU A 280 -0.91 0.38 -10.75
C LEU A 280 -0.94 -0.70 -11.81
#